data_AF-A0A1M3PPR5-F1
#
_entry.id   AF-A0A1M3PPR5-F1
#
_cell.length_a   1.000
_cell.length_b   1.000
_cell.length_c   1.000
_cell.angle_alpha   90.00
_cell.angle_beta   90.00
_cell.angle_gamma   90.00
#
_symmetry.space_group_name_H-M   'P 1'
#
loop_
_entity.id
_entity.type
_entity.pdbx_description
1 polymer ?
#
loop_
_entity_poly.entity_id
_entity_poly.type
_entity_poly.pdbx_seq_one_letter_code
_entity_poly.pdbx_strand_id
1 'polypeptide(L)'
;MTEEPQNSSNASPDLTKIVLNTLYLCLGRAVEHIARVDGSEAAWQFKSDLLEELKSGSIDMALLEDAATYDFVVEKIENIPIESSVSE
;
A
#
# COMPACT_ATOMS: atom_id res chain seq x y z
N MET A 1 2.01 -22.18 -4.75
CA MET A 1 0.56 -22.01 -4.63
C MET A 1 0.36 -20.90 -3.62
N THR A 2 0.21 -19.67 -4.10
CA THR A 2 -0.19 -18.55 -3.24
C THR A 2 -1.68 -18.74 -3.04
N GLU A 3 -2.09 -19.06 -1.81
CA GLU A 3 -3.50 -19.14 -1.48
C GLU A 3 -4.10 -17.74 -1.69
N GLU A 4 -4.98 -17.60 -2.68
CA GLU A 4 -5.78 -16.38 -2.79
C GLU A 4 -6.55 -16.18 -1.48
N PRO A 5 -6.53 -14.97 -0.89
CA PRO A 5 -7.31 -14.71 0.29
C PRO A 5 -8.78 -15.00 -0.02
N GLN A 6 -9.41 -15.87 0.79
CA GLN A 6 -10.82 -16.21 0.62
C GLN A 6 -11.65 -14.93 0.62
N ASN A 7 -12.22 -14.59 -0.53
CA ASN A 7 -13.07 -13.43 -0.68
C ASN A 7 -14.35 -13.63 0.15
N SER A 8 -14.41 -13.02 1.34
CA SER A 8 -15.65 -12.88 2.09
C SER A 8 -16.50 -11.83 1.37
N SER A 9 -17.15 -12.24 0.27
CA SER A 9 -17.91 -11.42 -0.68
C SER A 9 -19.14 -10.69 -0.07
N ASN A 10 -19.27 -10.61 1.25
CA ASN A 10 -20.31 -9.89 1.99
C ASN A 10 -19.74 -8.94 3.07
N ALA A 11 -18.48 -8.51 2.95
CA ALA A 11 -17.93 -7.50 3.85
C ALA A 11 -18.79 -6.22 3.75
N SER A 12 -19.31 -5.74 4.88
CA SER A 12 -20.01 -4.46 4.90
C SER A 12 -19.05 -3.36 4.42
N PRO A 13 -19.55 -2.27 3.81
CA PRO A 13 -18.71 -1.14 3.40
C PRO A 13 -17.81 -0.61 4.53
N ASP A 14 -18.26 -0.75 5.78
CA ASP A 14 -17.49 -0.38 6.96
C ASP A 14 -16.33 -1.34 7.24
N LEU A 15 -16.52 -2.65 7.03
CA LEU A 15 -15.45 -3.62 7.14
C LEU A 15 -14.38 -3.39 6.04
N THR A 16 -14.80 -3.08 4.81
CA THR A 16 -13.89 -2.74 3.72
C THR A 16 -13.04 -1.51 4.07
N LYS A 17 -13.66 -0.45 4.62
CA LYS A 17 -12.92 0.74 5.08
C LYS A 17 -11.92 0.40 6.19
N ILE A 18 -12.32 -0.43 7.15
CA ILE A 18 -11.43 -0.86 8.25
C ILE A 18 -10.23 -1.60 7.68
N VAL A 19 -10.46 -2.60 6.82
CA VAL A 19 -9.39 -3.39 6.20
C VAL A 19 -8.45 -2.50 5.39
N LEU A 20 -8.96 -1.60 4.55
CA LEU A 20 -8.15 -0.66 3.76
C LEU A 20 -7.31 0.27 4.66
N ASN A 21 -7.91 0.83 5.70
CA ASN A 21 -7.19 1.70 6.64
C ASN A 21 -6.12 0.92 7.41
N THR A 22 -6.40 -0.31 7.83
CA THR A 22 -5.41 -1.17 8.49
C THR A 22 -4.26 -1.52 7.56
N LEU A 23 -4.54 -1.91 6.31
CA LEU A 23 -3.50 -2.20 5.32
C LEU A 23 -2.65 -0.96 5.02
N TYR A 24 -3.27 0.22 4.91
CA TYR A 24 -2.57 1.49 4.75
C TYR A 24 -1.61 1.78 5.91
N LEU A 25 -2.05 1.58 7.16
CA LEU A 25 -1.20 1.74 8.35
C LEU A 25 -0.06 0.73 8.40
N CYS A 26 -0.32 -0.53 8.04
CA CYS A 26 0.71 -1.57 7.95
C CYS A 26 1.78 -1.22 6.91
N LEU A 27 1.37 -0.72 5.74
CA LEU A 27 2.29 -0.28 4.70
C LEU A 27 3.11 0.94 5.14
N GLY A 28 2.47 1.92 5.79
CA GLY A 28 3.19 3.06 6.39
C GLY A 28 4.25 2.61 7.39
N ARG A 29 3.91 1.64 8.26
CA ARG A 29 4.86 1.06 9.22
C ARG A 29 6.01 0.31 8.54
N ALA A 30 5.76 -0.36 7.41
CA ALA A 30 6.80 -1.01 6.63
C ALA A 30 7.76 0.00 6.00
N VAL A 31 7.24 1.07 5.38
CA VAL A 31 8.05 2.16 4.81
C VAL A 31 8.90 2.84 5.90
N GLU A 32 8.32 3.12 7.06
CA GLU A 32 9.04 3.68 8.21
C GLU A 32 10.14 2.73 8.72
N HIS A 33 9.87 1.42 8.75
CA HIS A 33 10.86 0.42 9.13
C HIS A 33 12.05 0.42 8.16
N ILE A 34 11.79 0.41 6.85
CA ILE A 34 12.83 0.48 5.82
C ILE A 34 13.63 1.78 5.96
N ALA A 35 12.96 2.91 6.16
CA ALA A 35 13.62 4.20 6.34
C ALA A 35 14.58 4.18 7.54
N ARG A 36 14.18 3.52 8.63
CA ARG A 36 14.99 3.41 9.85
C ARG A 36 16.17 2.43 9.72
N VAL A 37 16.00 1.33 9.00
CA VAL A 37 17.01 0.25 8.92
C VAL A 37 17.96 0.45 7.75
N ASP A 38 17.41 0.76 6.58
CA ASP A 38 18.13 0.82 5.29
C ASP A 38 18.29 2.27 4.78
N GLY A 39 17.62 3.23 5.42
CA GLY A 39 17.72 4.65 5.12
C GLY A 39 16.57 5.18 4.24
N SER A 40 16.43 6.50 4.24
CA SER A 40 15.33 7.20 3.53
C SER A 40 15.31 6.94 2.03
N GLU A 41 16.47 6.74 1.40
CA GLU A 41 16.58 6.44 -0.03
C GLU A 41 16.02 5.04 -0.36
N ALA A 42 16.32 4.04 0.46
CA ALA A 42 15.75 2.69 0.31
C ALA A 42 14.23 2.69 0.51
N ALA A 43 13.72 3.47 1.47
CA ALA A 43 12.28 3.63 1.68
C ALA A 43 11.59 4.32 0.51
N TRP A 44 12.26 5.33 -0.08
CA TRP A 44 11.79 6.00 -1.28
C TRP A 44 11.75 5.06 -2.48
N GLN A 45 12.82 4.31 -2.70
CA GLN A 45 12.90 3.35 -3.79
C GLN A 45 11.81 2.28 -3.66
N PHE A 46 11.66 1.67 -2.47
CA PHE A 46 10.60 0.70 -2.22
C PHE A 46 9.20 1.24 -2.55
N LYS A 47 8.90 2.47 -2.11
CA LYS A 47 7.61 3.11 -2.39
C LYS A 47 7.44 3.40 -3.89
N SER A 48 8.51 3.84 -4.57
CA SER A 48 8.49 4.09 -6.02
C SER A 48 8.23 2.81 -6.80
N ASP A 49 8.96 1.74 -6.49
CA ASP A 49 8.83 0.44 -7.15
C ASP A 49 7.42 -0.14 -6.94
N LEU A 50 6.89 -0.06 -5.72
CA LEU A 50 5.53 -0.49 -5.42
C LEU A 50 4.48 0.25 -6.27
N LEU A 51 4.63 1.56 -6.45
CA LEU A 51 3.74 2.36 -7.29
C LEU A 51 3.87 2.01 -8.77
N GLU A 52 5.07 1.71 -9.25
CA GLU A 52 5.31 1.27 -10.62
C GLU A 52 4.71 -0.13 -10.87
N GLU A 53 4.88 -1.06 -9.94
CA GLU A 53 4.30 -2.40 -10.01
C GLU A 53 2.76 -2.37 -10.00
N LEU A 54 2.16 -1.46 -9.23
CA LEU A 54 0.72 -1.20 -9.25
C LEU A 54 0.26 -0.62 -10.61
N LYS A 55 0.98 0.39 -11.12
CA LYS A 55 0.65 1.08 -12.38
C LYS A 55 0.87 0.23 -13.63
N SER A 56 1.83 -0.68 -13.58
CA SER A 56 2.11 -1.63 -14.66
C SER A 56 1.18 -2.84 -14.67
N GLY A 57 0.37 -3.04 -13.62
CA GLY A 57 -0.47 -4.22 -13.46
C GLY A 57 0.30 -5.48 -13.06
N SER A 58 1.55 -5.32 -12.58
CA SER A 58 2.33 -6.42 -12.00
C SER A 58 1.72 -6.90 -10.67
N ILE A 59 1.07 -5.98 -9.95
CA ILE A 59 0.14 -6.29 -8.88
C ILE A 59 -1.27 -6.32 -9.49
N ASP A 60 -1.91 -7.49 -9.45
CA ASP A 60 -3.23 -7.68 -10.04
C ASP A 60 -4.30 -6.90 -9.25
N MET A 61 -4.64 -5.73 -9.79
CA MET A 61 -5.69 -4.85 -9.27
C MET A 61 -7.04 -5.11 -9.97
N ALA A 62 -7.17 -6.15 -10.80
CA ALA A 62 -8.45 -6.52 -11.42
C ALA A 62 -9.55 -6.80 -10.38
N LEU A 63 -9.16 -7.09 -9.13
CA LEU A 63 -10.02 -7.23 -7.97
C LEU A 63 -10.76 -5.94 -7.57
N LEU A 64 -10.28 -4.76 -7.98
CA LEU A 64 -10.91 -3.49 -7.59
C LEU A 64 -12.12 -3.13 -8.47
N GLU A 65 -12.30 -3.82 -9.60
CA GLU A 65 -13.45 -3.75 -10.55
C GLU A 65 -13.78 -2.36 -11.13
N ASP A 66 -13.24 -1.28 -10.56
CA ASP A 66 -13.56 0.12 -10.83
C ASP A 66 -12.30 1.00 -10.73
N ALA A 67 -12.13 1.90 -11.70
CA ALA A 67 -10.97 2.78 -11.82
C ALA A 67 -10.84 3.81 -10.68
N ALA A 68 -11.95 4.27 -10.09
CA ALA A 68 -11.93 5.22 -8.98
C ALA A 68 -11.39 4.57 -7.70
N THR A 69 -11.71 3.30 -7.45
CA THR A 69 -11.12 2.56 -6.32
C THR A 69 -9.64 2.31 -6.56
N TYR A 70 -9.22 2.04 -7.79
CA TYR A 70 -7.81 1.96 -8.16
C TYR A 70 -7.06 3.28 -7.90
N ASP A 71 -7.59 4.41 -8.40
CA ASP A 71 -6.99 5.74 -8.22
C ASP A 71 -6.89 6.11 -6.74
N PHE A 72 -7.91 5.78 -5.94
CA PHE A 72 -7.90 5.99 -4.50
C PHE A 72 -6.78 5.21 -3.80
N VAL A 73 -6.54 3.95 -4.18
CA VAL A 73 -5.45 3.14 -3.59
C VAL A 73 -4.09 3.72 -3.97
N VAL A 74 -3.91 4.11 -5.23
CA VAL A 74 -2.68 4.77 -5.70
C VAL A 74 -2.43 6.06 -4.92
N GLU A 75 -3.43 6.93 -4.80
CA GLU A 75 -3.34 8.19 -4.04
C GLU A 75 -2.95 7.93 -2.58
N LYS A 76 -3.50 6.88 -1.95
CA LYS A 76 -3.11 6.52 -0.58
C LYS A 76 -1.63 6.19 -0.50
N ILE A 77 -1.14 5.30 -1.35
CA ILE A 77 0.26 4.88 -1.32
C ILE A 77 1.19 6.07 -1.60
N GLU A 78 0.84 6.92 -2.57
CA GLU A 78 1.59 8.16 -2.88
C GLU A 78 1.69 9.11 -1.69
N ASN A 79 0.69 9.13 -0.79
CA ASN A 79 0.68 9.98 0.39
C ASN A 79 1.34 9.38 1.64
N ILE A 80 1.89 8.15 1.57
CA ILE A 80 2.63 7.58 2.70
C ILE A 80 3.87 8.45 2.98
N PRO A 81 4.01 9.02 4.19
CA PRO A 81 5.17 9.82 4.51
C PRO A 81 6.40 8.93 4.59
N ILE A 82 7.47 9.35 3.93
CA ILE A 82 8.80 8.83 4.19
C ILE A 82 9.41 9.82 5.17
N GLU A 83 9.22 9.57 6.46
CA GLU A 83 9.92 10.37 7.45
C GLU A 83 11.40 10.11 7.29
N SER A 84 12.11 11.06 6.68
CA SER A 84 13.54 11.19 6.87
C SER A 84 13.73 11.41 8.36
N SER A 85 14.21 10.39 9.06
CA SER A 85 14.65 10.50 10.44
C SER A 85 15.52 11.74 10.55
N VAL A 86 14.99 12.81 11.13
CA VAL A 86 15.83 13.87 11.69
C VAL A 86 16.61 13.18 12.80
N SER A 87 17.88 12.92 12.50
CA SER A 87 18.86 12.64 13.54
C SER A 87 19.09 13.95 14.27
N GLU A 88 18.66 14.04 15.52
CA GLU A 88 19.31 14.69 16.68
C GLU A 88 18.32 14.82 17.86
#